data_AF-A0A6P6VFD9-F1
#
_entry.id   AF-A0A6P6VFD9-F1
#
_cell.length_a   1.000
_cell.length_b   1.000
_cell.length_c   1.000
_cell.angle_alpha   90.00
_cell.angle_beta   90.00
_cell.angle_gamma   90.00
#
_symmetry.space_group_name_H-M   'P 1'
#
loop_
_entity.id
_entity.type
_entity.pdbx_description
1 polymer ?
#
loop_
_entity_poly.entity_id
_entity_poly.type
_entity_poly.pdbx_seq_one_letter_code
_entity_poly.pdbx_strand_id
1 'polypeptide(L)'
;MGFVNLLTMAKRFTGIIAILLLLRLTTASASHEFCDARMGYNVVGCGGSDSSSRRILIKGGTVVNAHHQEVADVYIDDGIIADVKPNIKVGDEVAVIDATGKFVMPGGIDPHTHLEMEFMGTDSTETIDDFFSGQAAALAGGTTMHIDFVMPVNGSLSLGFKAYVEKAKKSCMDYGFHMTITKWDDTVAREMEIMVKEKGINSFKFFLAYKGIVMINDELLLEGLKKCKSLGALAMVHAENGDAVFEGQKRMIELGITGPEGHALSRPPLFP
;
A
#
# COMPACT_ATOMS: atom_id res chain seq x y z
N MET A 1 52.80 -19.80 -56.41
CA MET A 1 53.49 -19.12 -55.29
C MET A 1 52.46 -18.79 -54.23
N GLY A 2 52.19 -19.74 -53.35
CA GLY A 2 51.27 -19.61 -52.22
C GLY A 2 52.04 -19.94 -50.95
N PHE A 3 51.94 -19.09 -49.94
CA PHE A 3 52.55 -19.31 -48.64
C PHE A 3 51.64 -20.18 -47.79
N VAL A 4 52.21 -21.27 -47.29
CA VAL A 4 51.58 -22.35 -46.52
C VAL A 4 51.92 -22.19 -45.04
N ASN A 5 50.90 -22.34 -44.21
CA ASN A 5 50.93 -22.68 -42.78
C ASN A 5 51.92 -23.81 -42.44
N LEU A 6 52.59 -23.75 -41.29
CA LEU A 6 52.53 -24.82 -40.29
C LEU A 6 53.27 -24.49 -38.99
N LEU A 7 52.59 -24.76 -37.87
CA LEU A 7 53.09 -25.32 -36.62
C LEU A 7 54.61 -25.29 -36.38
N THR A 8 55.07 -24.49 -35.40
CA THR A 8 55.87 -24.96 -34.24
C THR A 8 56.29 -23.79 -33.37
N MET A 9 55.53 -23.52 -32.30
CA MET A 9 56.17 -23.13 -31.05
C MET A 9 55.39 -23.77 -29.92
N ALA A 10 55.89 -24.95 -29.57
CA ALA A 10 55.32 -25.86 -28.59
C ALA A 10 55.29 -25.23 -27.19
N LYS A 11 54.20 -25.54 -26.49
CA LYS A 11 54.20 -26.08 -25.12
C LYS A 11 55.50 -25.88 -24.34
N ARG A 12 55.47 -24.98 -23.36
CA ARG A 12 56.07 -25.13 -22.03
C ARG A 12 55.78 -23.86 -21.24
N PHE A 13 54.73 -23.88 -20.42
CA PHE A 13 54.75 -23.38 -19.05
C PHE A 13 53.47 -23.85 -18.38
N THR A 14 53.56 -25.07 -17.86
CA THR A 14 52.83 -25.54 -16.68
C THR A 14 52.98 -24.53 -15.54
N GLY A 15 51.89 -24.14 -14.90
CA GLY A 15 51.94 -23.34 -13.67
C GLY A 15 50.60 -22.74 -13.27
N ILE A 16 49.76 -23.56 -12.63
CA ILE A 16 48.89 -23.24 -11.48
C ILE A 16 48.64 -21.74 -11.23
N ILE A 17 47.38 -21.29 -11.27
CA ILE A 17 46.71 -20.48 -10.22
C ILE A 17 45.31 -20.02 -10.70
N ALA A 18 44.35 -20.14 -9.77
CA ALA A 18 43.08 -19.42 -9.66
C ALA A 18 41.91 -19.78 -10.58
N ILE A 19 41.09 -20.69 -10.05
CA ILE A 19 39.62 -20.67 -10.08
C ILE A 19 39.09 -19.23 -9.93
N LEU A 20 38.36 -18.74 -10.94
CA LEU A 20 37.43 -17.62 -10.83
C LEU A 20 36.48 -17.69 -12.04
N LEU A 21 35.52 -18.62 -11.97
CA LEU A 21 34.36 -18.61 -12.84
C LEU A 21 33.28 -17.73 -12.21
N LEU A 22 32.77 -16.84 -13.05
CA LEU A 22 31.81 -15.80 -12.78
C LEU A 22 30.43 -16.30 -12.27
N LEU A 23 29.87 -15.48 -11.38
CA LEU A 23 28.46 -15.14 -11.20
C LEU A 23 27.41 -16.26 -11.10
N ARG A 24 26.83 -16.39 -9.90
CA ARG A 24 25.43 -16.00 -9.63
C ARG A 24 25.28 -15.62 -8.15
N LEU A 25 25.49 -14.34 -7.83
CA LEU A 25 24.92 -13.75 -6.62
C LEU A 25 23.47 -13.38 -6.97
N THR A 26 22.53 -14.24 -6.60
CA THR A 26 21.14 -13.85 -6.48
C THR A 26 21.02 -12.94 -5.27
N THR A 27 21.17 -11.63 -5.46
CA THR A 27 20.63 -10.67 -4.49
C THR A 27 19.12 -10.68 -4.67
N ALA A 28 18.45 -11.58 -3.94
CA ALA A 28 17.02 -11.43 -3.70
C ALA A 28 16.86 -10.15 -2.89
N SER A 29 16.41 -9.09 -3.54
CA SER A 29 15.95 -7.86 -2.91
C SER A 29 14.65 -8.19 -2.18
N ALA A 30 14.74 -8.61 -0.92
CA ALA A 30 13.69 -8.35 0.05
C ALA A 30 13.59 -6.82 0.20
N SER A 31 12.43 -6.17 0.26
CA SER A 31 11.04 -6.62 0.27
C SER A 31 10.24 -5.32 0.14
N HIS A 32 9.25 -5.27 -0.76
CA HIS A 32 8.11 -4.38 -0.53
C HIS A 32 7.29 -5.10 0.56
N GLU A 33 7.57 -4.83 1.83
CA GLU A 33 6.86 -5.45 2.95
C GLU A 33 5.45 -4.86 3.02
N PHE A 34 4.48 -5.58 2.45
CA PHE A 34 3.11 -5.48 2.92
C PHE A 34 3.03 -6.17 4.29
N CYS A 35 2.38 -5.53 5.26
CA CYS A 35 2.22 -6.10 6.59
C CYS A 35 1.12 -7.17 6.53
N ASP A 36 1.50 -8.43 6.77
CA ASP A 36 0.62 -9.59 6.81
C ASP A 36 -0.16 -9.63 8.14
N ALA A 37 -1.49 -9.67 8.07
CA ALA A 37 -2.38 -9.75 9.23
C ALA A 37 -2.43 -11.19 9.81
N ARG A 38 -1.29 -11.76 10.24
CA ARG A 38 -1.21 -13.15 10.72
C ARG A 38 -1.68 -13.43 12.16
N MET A 39 -2.35 -12.51 12.85
CA MET A 39 -2.79 -12.75 14.24
C MET A 39 -4.31 -12.63 14.42
N GLY A 40 -5.00 -13.75 14.16
CA GLY A 40 -6.39 -13.94 14.55
C GLY A 40 -6.56 -14.21 16.04
N TYR A 41 -7.60 -13.62 16.61
CA TYR A 41 -8.07 -13.73 17.99
C TYR A 41 -8.18 -15.18 18.51
N ASN A 42 -7.64 -15.41 19.71
CA ASN A 42 -7.93 -16.59 20.52
C ASN A 42 -9.40 -16.57 20.95
N VAL A 43 -10.26 -17.27 20.21
CA VAL A 43 -11.53 -17.75 20.76
C VAL A 43 -11.19 -18.89 21.73
N VAL A 44 -11.47 -18.69 23.01
CA VAL A 44 -11.31 -19.72 24.04
C VAL A 44 -12.29 -20.86 23.75
N GLY A 45 -11.78 -21.99 23.26
CA GLY A 45 -12.54 -23.23 23.12
C GLY A 45 -11.91 -24.23 22.15
N CYS A 46 -11.39 -25.33 22.71
CA CYS A 46 -10.85 -26.54 22.05
C CYS A 46 -9.39 -26.43 21.56
N GLY A 47 -8.51 -27.11 22.31
CA GLY A 47 -7.12 -27.31 21.97
C GLY A 47 -6.95 -28.03 20.63
N GLY A 48 -6.09 -27.44 19.80
CA GLY A 48 -5.55 -28.01 18.59
C GLY A 48 -4.45 -27.07 18.11
N SER A 49 -3.21 -27.39 18.45
CA SER A 49 -2.06 -26.86 17.73
C SER A 49 -2.16 -27.37 16.30
N ASP A 50 -2.71 -26.58 15.38
CA ASP A 50 -2.64 -26.94 13.97
C ASP A 50 -2.28 -25.71 13.15
N SER A 51 -0.98 -25.61 12.86
CA SER A 51 -0.49 -24.92 11.67
C SER A 51 -0.88 -25.74 10.43
N SER A 52 -2.17 -26.02 10.28
CA SER A 52 -2.71 -26.70 9.11
C SER A 52 -2.61 -25.72 7.95
N SER A 53 -1.79 -26.06 6.94
CA SER A 53 -1.76 -25.38 5.65
C SER A 53 -3.20 -25.25 5.15
N ARG A 54 -3.74 -24.03 5.07
CA ARG A 54 -5.12 -23.82 4.61
C ARG A 54 -5.17 -23.96 3.09
N ARG A 55 -5.30 -25.20 2.64
CA ARG A 55 -5.54 -25.54 1.24
C ARG A 55 -7.02 -25.34 0.93
N ILE A 56 -7.31 -24.49 -0.06
CA ILE A 56 -8.66 -24.13 -0.48
C ILE A 56 -8.78 -24.35 -1.99
N LEU A 57 -9.89 -24.91 -2.43
CA LEU A 57 -10.28 -24.95 -3.84
C LEU A 57 -11.57 -24.18 -4.04
N ILE A 58 -11.53 -23.09 -4.80
CA ILE A 58 -12.73 -22.41 -5.30
C ILE A 58 -13.11 -23.06 -6.63
N LYS A 59 -14.27 -23.70 -6.69
CA LYS A 59 -14.64 -24.62 -7.79
C LYS A 59 -15.81 -24.11 -8.62
N GLY A 60 -15.72 -24.26 -9.95
CA GLY A 60 -16.84 -24.03 -10.89
C GLY A 60 -17.18 -22.56 -11.16
N GLY A 61 -16.33 -21.64 -10.70
CA GLY A 61 -16.54 -20.20 -10.87
C GLY A 61 -16.14 -19.68 -12.26
N THR A 62 -16.57 -18.46 -12.55
CA THR A 62 -15.98 -17.66 -13.64
C THR A 62 -14.92 -16.76 -13.03
N VAL A 63 -13.65 -17.08 -13.27
CA VAL A 63 -12.51 -16.26 -12.85
C VAL A 63 -12.46 -15.02 -13.72
N VAL A 64 -12.42 -13.84 -13.10
CA VAL A 64 -12.41 -12.56 -13.80
C VAL A 64 -11.18 -11.76 -13.36
N ASN A 65 -10.34 -11.45 -14.33
CA ASN A 65 -9.21 -10.52 -14.19
C ASN A 65 -9.50 -9.22 -14.95
N ALA A 66 -8.62 -8.22 -14.81
CA ALA A 66 -8.79 -6.92 -15.46
C ALA A 66 -8.88 -6.97 -17.00
N HIS A 67 -8.45 -8.07 -17.64
CA HIS A 67 -8.35 -8.18 -19.09
C HIS A 67 -9.17 -9.33 -19.70
N HIS A 68 -9.52 -10.35 -18.91
CA HIS A 68 -10.20 -11.54 -19.42
C HIS A 68 -11.06 -12.21 -18.34
N GLN A 69 -11.97 -13.07 -18.78
CA GLN A 69 -12.72 -13.97 -17.92
C GLN A 69 -12.71 -15.39 -18.49
N GLU A 70 -12.70 -16.39 -17.63
CA GLU A 70 -12.75 -17.80 -18.00
C GLU A 70 -13.41 -18.65 -16.92
N VAL A 71 -14.01 -19.78 -17.32
CA VAL A 71 -14.50 -20.77 -16.35
C VAL A 71 -13.32 -21.62 -15.90
N ALA A 72 -12.96 -21.51 -14.62
CA ALA A 72 -11.83 -22.21 -14.04
C ALA A 72 -12.03 -22.43 -12.54
N ASP A 73 -11.31 -23.41 -12.00
CA ASP A 73 -11.15 -23.58 -10.56
C ASP A 73 -9.89 -22.81 -10.12
N VAL A 74 -9.89 -22.29 -8.89
CA VAL A 74 -8.74 -21.60 -8.27
C VAL A 74 -8.30 -22.40 -7.06
N TYR A 75 -7.07 -22.93 -7.10
CA TYR A 75 -6.46 -23.66 -6.00
C TYR A 75 -5.50 -22.74 -5.23
N ILE A 76 -5.71 -22.65 -3.92
CA ILE A 76 -4.95 -21.82 -2.99
C ILE A 76 -4.23 -22.75 -2.02
N ASP A 77 -2.92 -22.56 -1.87
CA ASP A 77 -2.08 -23.27 -0.91
C ASP A 77 -1.29 -22.25 -0.09
N ASP A 78 -1.39 -22.36 1.24
CA ASP A 78 -0.76 -21.47 2.21
C ASP A 78 -0.92 -19.97 1.88
N GLY A 79 -2.14 -19.56 1.52
CA GLY A 79 -2.49 -18.17 1.20
C GLY A 79 -2.07 -17.70 -0.19
N ILE A 80 -1.41 -18.54 -0.99
CA ILE A 80 -0.98 -18.22 -2.35
C ILE A 80 -1.82 -18.98 -3.37
N ILE A 81 -2.21 -18.32 -4.46
CA ILE A 81 -2.84 -18.99 -5.60
C ILE A 81 -1.80 -19.87 -6.28
N ALA A 82 -1.95 -21.19 -6.15
CA ALA A 82 -1.02 -22.18 -6.66
C ALA A 82 -1.39 -22.68 -8.07
N ASP A 83 -2.68 -22.66 -8.44
CA ASP A 83 -3.12 -23.06 -9.78
C ASP A 83 -4.47 -22.40 -10.16
N VAL A 84 -4.67 -22.13 -11.45
CA VAL A 84 -5.92 -21.62 -12.03
C VAL A 84 -6.18 -22.36 -13.32
N LYS A 85 -7.12 -23.32 -13.30
CA LYS A 85 -7.45 -24.15 -14.46
C LYS A 85 -8.78 -24.88 -14.26
N PRO A 86 -9.44 -25.33 -15.33
CA PRO A 86 -10.67 -26.10 -15.18
C PRO A 86 -10.42 -27.47 -14.54
N ASN A 87 -11.42 -27.96 -13.79
CA ASN A 87 -11.51 -29.34 -13.31
C ASN A 87 -10.35 -29.81 -12.41
N ILE A 88 -9.87 -28.96 -11.51
CA ILE A 88 -8.85 -29.35 -10.53
C ILE A 88 -9.39 -30.48 -9.63
N LYS A 89 -8.55 -31.49 -9.43
CA LYS A 89 -8.80 -32.63 -8.54
C LYS A 89 -7.96 -32.45 -7.28
N VAL A 90 -8.61 -32.56 -6.12
CA VAL A 90 -7.99 -32.42 -4.80
C VAL A 90 -8.38 -33.62 -3.93
N GLY A 91 -7.55 -33.91 -2.91
CA GLY A 91 -7.89 -34.89 -1.88
C GLY A 91 -8.90 -34.35 -0.86
N ASP A 92 -9.33 -35.22 0.05
CA ASP A 92 -10.36 -34.92 1.06
C ASP A 92 -9.94 -33.85 2.07
N GLU A 93 -8.64 -33.57 2.17
CA GLU A 93 -8.05 -32.61 3.09
C GLU A 93 -8.07 -31.15 2.61
N VAL A 94 -8.61 -30.88 1.41
CA VAL A 94 -8.74 -29.54 0.84
C VAL A 94 -10.15 -29.00 1.04
N ALA A 95 -10.27 -27.79 1.59
CA ALA A 95 -11.56 -27.14 1.74
C ALA A 95 -12.10 -26.69 0.37
N VAL A 96 -13.28 -27.16 -0.03
CA VAL A 96 -13.89 -26.82 -1.32
C VAL A 96 -14.99 -25.77 -1.13
N ILE A 97 -14.90 -24.68 -1.88
CA ILE A 97 -15.90 -23.62 -1.98
C ILE A 97 -16.55 -23.72 -3.36
N ASP A 98 -17.87 -23.95 -3.41
CA ASP A 98 -18.62 -23.97 -4.67
C ASP A 98 -18.93 -22.54 -5.13
N ALA A 99 -18.35 -22.15 -6.26
CA ALA A 99 -18.54 -20.87 -6.92
C ALA A 99 -19.36 -20.99 -8.21
N THR A 100 -20.11 -22.09 -8.40
CA THR A 100 -20.94 -22.29 -9.59
C THR A 100 -21.90 -21.12 -9.80
N GLY A 101 -21.83 -20.52 -10.99
CA GLY A 101 -22.64 -19.35 -11.34
C GLY A 101 -22.22 -18.05 -10.63
N LYS A 102 -21.04 -18.02 -10.00
CA LYS A 102 -20.45 -16.84 -9.34
C LYS A 102 -19.20 -16.39 -10.08
N PHE A 103 -18.84 -15.13 -9.85
CA PHE A 103 -17.55 -14.58 -10.25
C PHE A 103 -16.52 -14.77 -9.14
N VAL A 104 -15.31 -15.14 -9.52
CA VAL A 104 -14.13 -15.22 -8.65
C VAL A 104 -13.17 -14.13 -9.10
N MET A 105 -13.01 -13.10 -8.27
CA MET A 105 -12.27 -11.88 -8.60
C MET A 105 -11.15 -11.65 -7.59
N PRO A 106 -10.08 -10.92 -7.97
CA PRO A 106 -9.21 -10.31 -6.97
C PRO A 106 -10.04 -9.50 -5.98
N GLY A 107 -9.69 -9.58 -4.70
CA GLY A 107 -10.31 -8.73 -3.70
C GLY A 107 -10.00 -7.25 -3.98
N GLY A 108 -10.92 -6.37 -3.58
CA GLY A 108 -10.75 -4.93 -3.78
C GLY A 108 -9.53 -4.40 -3.03
N ILE A 109 -8.88 -3.38 -3.58
CA ILE A 109 -7.85 -2.59 -2.89
C ILE A 109 -8.41 -1.18 -2.77
N ASP A 110 -8.63 -0.72 -1.54
CA ASP A 110 -9.04 0.66 -1.26
C ASP A 110 -7.81 1.52 -0.94
N PRO A 111 -7.33 2.38 -1.88
CA PRO A 111 -6.12 3.15 -1.67
C PRO A 111 -6.36 4.42 -0.82
N HIS A 112 -7.53 4.62 -0.21
CA HIS A 112 -7.82 5.86 0.49
C HIS A 112 -8.70 5.71 1.73
N THR A 113 -8.10 5.21 2.81
CA THR A 113 -8.75 5.12 4.12
C THR A 113 -8.15 6.07 5.15
N HIS A 114 -8.91 6.35 6.22
CA HIS A 114 -8.49 7.12 7.40
C HIS A 114 -9.05 6.46 8.67
N LEU A 115 -8.42 5.37 9.12
CA LEU A 115 -8.87 4.57 10.27
C LEU A 115 -8.20 5.02 11.58
N GLU A 116 -8.98 5.15 12.66
CA GLU A 116 -8.51 5.66 13.97
C GLU A 116 -7.72 6.97 13.83
N MET A 117 -8.13 7.84 12.87
CA MET A 117 -7.43 9.06 12.49
C MET A 117 -7.89 10.23 13.37
N GLU A 118 -6.96 10.86 14.07
CA GLU A 118 -7.17 12.16 14.72
C GLU A 118 -7.21 13.27 13.65
N PHE A 119 -8.29 14.04 13.59
CA PHE A 119 -8.48 15.06 12.55
C PHE A 119 -9.12 16.36 13.11
N MET A 120 -8.96 17.46 12.38
CA MET A 120 -9.47 18.82 12.73
C MET A 120 -8.87 19.48 13.97
N GLY A 121 -7.66 19.10 14.38
CA GLY A 121 -6.91 19.81 15.43
C GLY A 121 -7.43 19.59 16.85
N THR A 122 -8.23 18.54 17.05
CA THR A 122 -8.68 18.10 18.36
C THR A 122 -8.14 16.71 18.65
N ASP A 123 -7.24 16.62 19.62
CA ASP A 123 -6.72 15.35 20.18
C ASP A 123 -7.83 14.50 20.84
N SER A 124 -9.06 14.99 20.85
CA SER A 124 -10.24 14.37 21.45
C SER A 124 -11.27 13.85 20.44
N THR A 125 -11.01 13.95 19.13
CA THR A 125 -11.91 13.39 18.10
C THR A 125 -11.14 12.60 17.06
N GLU A 126 -11.43 11.31 17.00
CA GLU A 126 -10.91 10.37 16.02
C GLU A 126 -12.05 9.80 15.17
N THR A 127 -11.70 9.26 14.00
CA THR A 127 -12.66 8.46 13.24
C THR A 127 -13.09 7.23 14.06
N ILE A 128 -14.38 6.89 14.00
CA ILE A 128 -14.97 5.83 14.84
C ILE A 128 -14.48 4.44 14.43
N ASP A 129 -14.31 4.20 13.13
CA ASP A 129 -13.76 2.95 12.63
C ASP A 129 -12.26 2.91 12.86
N ASP A 130 -11.83 1.95 13.66
CA ASP A 130 -10.43 1.60 13.86
C ASP A 130 -9.92 0.59 12.83
N PHE A 131 -8.66 0.18 12.95
CA PHE A 131 -8.07 -0.79 12.02
C PHE A 131 -8.78 -2.15 12.01
N PHE A 132 -9.44 -2.58 13.11
CA PHE A 132 -10.19 -3.83 13.10
C PHE A 132 -11.57 -3.64 12.47
N SER A 133 -12.35 -2.70 12.99
CA SER A 133 -13.74 -2.45 12.57
C SER A 133 -13.84 -1.99 11.13
N GLY A 134 -12.98 -1.06 10.70
CA GLY A 134 -12.91 -0.61 9.30
C GLY A 134 -12.50 -1.72 8.34
N GLN A 135 -11.53 -2.56 8.71
CA GLN A 135 -11.13 -3.70 7.88
C GLN A 135 -12.17 -4.80 7.83
N ALA A 136 -12.88 -5.06 8.95
CA ALA A 136 -13.99 -6.00 8.97
C ALA A 136 -15.12 -5.54 8.03
N ALA A 137 -15.42 -4.24 8.01
CA ALA A 137 -16.38 -3.66 7.05
C ALA A 137 -15.89 -3.80 5.60
N ALA A 138 -14.60 -3.55 5.33
CA ALA A 138 -14.00 -3.71 4.01
C ALA A 138 -14.10 -5.16 3.50
N LEU A 139 -13.73 -6.13 4.34
CA LEU A 139 -13.81 -7.57 4.03
C LEU A 139 -15.25 -8.01 3.76
N ALA A 140 -16.22 -7.53 4.55
CA ALA A 140 -17.64 -7.80 4.33
C ALA A 140 -18.14 -7.23 2.99
N GLY A 141 -17.52 -6.15 2.49
CA GLY A 141 -17.78 -5.56 1.18
C GLY A 141 -16.98 -6.15 0.02
N GLY A 142 -16.06 -7.09 0.28
CA GLY A 142 -15.20 -7.72 -0.75
C GLY A 142 -13.88 -6.99 -1.03
N THR A 143 -13.52 -5.96 -0.24
CA THR A 143 -12.19 -5.34 -0.24
C THR A 143 -11.27 -6.13 0.67
N THR A 144 -10.08 -6.50 0.18
CA THR A 144 -9.12 -7.36 0.89
C THR A 144 -7.79 -6.66 1.19
N MET A 145 -7.66 -5.38 0.85
CA MET A 145 -6.52 -4.56 1.23
C MET A 145 -6.91 -3.09 1.29
N HIS A 146 -6.29 -2.32 2.18
CA HIS A 146 -6.36 -0.86 2.12
C HIS A 146 -4.99 -0.18 2.20
N ILE A 147 -4.95 1.10 1.87
CA ILE A 147 -3.80 1.96 2.10
C ILE A 147 -4.25 3.20 2.88
N ASP A 148 -3.75 3.32 4.10
CA ASP A 148 -4.17 4.38 5.04
C ASP A 148 -3.21 5.58 5.02
N PHE A 149 -3.69 6.77 5.39
CA PHE A 149 -2.87 7.99 5.40
C PHE A 149 -2.27 8.27 6.78
N VAL A 150 -0.96 8.03 6.90
CA VAL A 150 -0.22 8.36 8.12
C VAL A 150 -0.10 9.87 8.28
N MET A 151 -0.55 10.36 9.43
CA MET A 151 -0.35 11.74 9.86
C MET A 151 0.94 11.86 10.69
N PRO A 152 1.82 12.84 10.38
CA PRO A 152 3.06 13.02 11.13
C PRO A 152 2.78 13.55 12.54
N VAL A 153 3.53 13.06 13.53
CA VAL A 153 3.42 13.50 14.94
C VAL A 153 4.44 14.60 15.19
N ASN A 154 3.99 15.79 15.59
CA ASN A 154 4.84 16.97 15.78
C ASN A 154 5.73 17.27 14.57
N GLY A 155 5.24 16.95 13.36
CA GLY A 155 5.97 17.13 12.11
C GLY A 155 7.06 16.09 11.81
N SER A 156 7.20 15.02 12.61
CA SER A 156 8.08 13.88 12.29
C SER A 156 7.28 12.78 11.60
N LEU A 157 7.75 12.39 10.41
CA LEU A 157 7.19 11.28 9.63
C LEU A 157 7.46 9.95 10.33
N SER A 158 8.64 9.79 10.94
CA SER A 158 9.04 8.54 11.60
C SER A 158 8.21 8.26 12.85
N LEU A 159 7.91 9.30 13.64
CA LEU A 159 7.02 9.17 14.80
C LEU A 159 5.58 8.88 14.37
N GLY A 160 5.09 9.54 13.31
CA GLY A 160 3.78 9.25 12.72
C GLY A 160 3.66 7.81 12.25
N PHE A 161 4.65 7.33 11.49
CA PHE A 161 4.71 5.95 11.02
C PHE A 161 4.67 4.96 12.19
N LYS A 162 5.48 5.18 13.23
CA LYS A 162 5.47 4.34 14.42
C LYS A 162 4.10 4.33 15.10
N ALA A 163 3.44 5.47 15.23
CA ALA A 163 2.11 5.55 15.83
C ALA A 163 1.06 4.76 15.04
N TYR A 164 1.08 4.86 13.70
CA TYR A 164 0.13 4.13 12.85
C TYR A 164 0.42 2.62 12.80
N VAL A 165 1.68 2.19 12.85
CA VAL A 165 2.03 0.78 13.03
C VAL A 165 1.48 0.22 14.34
N GLU A 166 1.49 1.02 15.42
CA GLU A 166 0.88 0.61 16.69
C GLU A 166 -0.66 0.52 16.59
N LYS A 167 -1.34 1.48 15.95
CA LYS A 167 -2.79 1.43 15.68
C LYS A 167 -3.16 0.18 14.85
N ALA A 168 -2.37 -0.11 13.83
CA ALA A 168 -2.59 -1.23 12.92
C ALA A 168 -2.35 -2.62 13.51
N LYS A 169 -1.89 -2.75 14.76
CA LYS A 169 -1.81 -4.06 15.46
C LYS A 169 -3.17 -4.75 15.61
N LYS A 170 -4.27 -4.00 15.48
CA LYS A 170 -5.65 -4.53 15.51
C LYS A 170 -6.11 -5.05 14.14
N SER A 171 -5.30 -4.95 13.09
CA SER A 171 -5.67 -5.33 11.73
C SER A 171 -6.07 -6.80 11.60
N CYS A 172 -7.05 -7.06 10.73
CA CYS A 172 -7.52 -8.38 10.28
C CYS A 172 -7.42 -8.57 8.76
N MET A 173 -6.81 -7.61 8.05
CA MET A 173 -6.64 -7.56 6.60
C MET A 173 -5.29 -6.92 6.26
N ASP A 174 -4.69 -7.32 5.14
CA ASP A 174 -3.46 -6.70 4.63
C ASP A 174 -3.65 -5.19 4.42
N TYR A 175 -2.59 -4.43 4.65
CA TYR A 175 -2.61 -2.98 4.51
C TYR A 175 -1.26 -2.40 4.09
N GLY A 176 -1.31 -1.16 3.61
CA GLY A 176 -0.14 -0.31 3.39
C GLY A 176 -0.37 1.09 3.96
N PHE A 177 0.63 1.96 3.78
CA PHE A 177 0.55 3.35 4.22
C PHE A 177 0.98 4.33 3.13
N HIS A 178 0.25 5.43 3.05
CA HIS A 178 0.69 6.70 2.47
C HIS A 178 1.26 7.58 3.58
N MET A 179 2.23 8.44 3.27
CA MET A 179 2.77 9.39 4.25
C MET A 179 2.35 10.84 3.94
N THR A 180 1.69 11.50 4.89
CA THR A 180 1.29 12.90 4.72
C THR A 180 2.44 13.86 5.02
N ILE A 181 2.60 14.85 4.14
CA ILE A 181 3.56 15.94 4.28
C ILE A 181 2.79 17.23 4.63
N THR A 182 2.88 17.65 5.89
CA THR A 182 2.18 18.85 6.42
C THR A 182 3.07 20.09 6.50
N LYS A 183 4.38 19.93 6.29
CA LYS A 183 5.38 20.99 6.26
C LYS A 183 6.57 20.55 5.41
N TRP A 184 7.48 21.48 5.11
CA TRP A 184 8.70 21.18 4.37
C TRP A 184 9.93 21.80 5.01
N ASP A 185 10.92 20.95 5.27
CA ASP A 185 12.26 21.33 5.73
C ASP A 185 13.25 20.18 5.40
N ASP A 186 14.56 20.39 5.61
CA ASP A 186 15.59 19.37 5.34
C ASP A 186 15.40 18.09 6.17
N THR A 187 14.72 18.18 7.32
CA THR A 187 14.42 17.01 8.17
C THR A 187 13.36 16.15 7.51
N VAL A 188 12.26 16.76 7.04
CA VAL A 188 11.22 16.07 6.26
C VAL A 188 11.84 15.42 5.02
N ALA A 189 12.69 16.13 4.29
CA ALA A 189 13.36 15.56 3.11
C ALA A 189 14.20 14.32 3.43
N ARG A 190 14.93 14.31 4.56
CA ARG A 190 15.68 13.12 5.02
C ARG A 190 14.74 12.01 5.49
N GLU A 191 13.69 12.33 6.23
CA GLU A 191 12.73 11.32 6.69
C GLU A 191 11.98 10.66 5.54
N MET A 192 11.67 11.39 4.45
CA MET A 192 11.12 10.79 3.23
C MET A 192 12.04 9.71 2.65
N GLU A 193 13.37 9.88 2.72
CA GLU A 193 14.30 8.84 2.28
C GLU A 193 14.21 7.59 3.14
N ILE A 194 14.10 7.76 4.47
CA ILE A 194 13.92 6.65 5.41
C ILE A 194 12.60 5.93 5.11
N MET A 195 11.52 6.68 4.90
CA MET A 195 10.20 6.11 4.58
C MET A 195 10.27 5.23 3.32
N VAL A 196 10.96 5.67 2.26
CA VAL A 196 11.12 4.90 1.02
C VAL A 196 12.09 3.72 1.18
N LYS A 197 13.30 3.96 1.68
CA LYS A 197 14.39 2.98 1.68
C LYS A 197 14.24 1.92 2.77
N GLU A 198 13.61 2.25 3.88
CA GLU A 198 13.57 1.40 5.07
C GLU A 198 12.17 0.99 5.51
N LYS A 199 11.12 1.72 5.11
CA LYS A 199 9.73 1.47 5.58
C LYS A 199 8.77 1.06 4.47
N GLY A 200 9.24 0.92 3.23
CA GLY A 200 8.42 0.48 2.09
C GLY A 200 7.40 1.51 1.59
N ILE A 201 7.43 2.75 2.09
CA ILE A 201 6.49 3.81 1.68
C ILE A 201 6.96 4.42 0.37
N ASN A 202 6.15 4.32 -0.68
CA ASN A 202 6.48 4.87 -2.00
C ASN A 202 5.54 6.00 -2.45
N SER A 203 4.77 6.58 -1.53
CA SER A 203 3.73 7.54 -1.86
C SER A 203 3.50 8.57 -0.76
N PHE A 204 3.45 9.85 -1.14
CA PHE A 204 3.42 10.99 -0.24
C PHE A 204 2.26 11.93 -0.58
N LYS A 205 1.51 12.35 0.44
CA LYS A 205 0.31 13.19 0.31
C LYS A 205 0.59 14.63 0.69
N PHE A 206 0.22 15.54 -0.19
CA PHE A 206 0.28 16.98 0.01
C PHE A 206 -1.13 17.58 0.01
N PHE A 207 -1.30 18.72 0.68
CA PHE A 207 -2.58 19.43 0.78
C PHE A 207 -2.43 20.86 0.29
N LEU A 208 -3.25 21.25 -0.71
CA LEU A 208 -3.40 22.64 -1.14
C LEU A 208 -4.55 23.37 -0.41
N ALA A 209 -5.28 22.64 0.42
CA ALA A 209 -6.38 23.11 1.25
C ALA A 209 -6.04 23.03 2.74
N TYR A 210 -7.03 23.34 3.61
CA TYR A 210 -6.88 23.35 5.06
C TYR A 210 -5.84 24.37 5.55
N LYS A 211 -6.04 25.62 5.11
CA LYS A 211 -5.21 26.78 5.45
C LYS A 211 -5.02 26.90 6.96
N GLY A 212 -3.76 27.02 7.38
CA GLY A 212 -3.37 27.13 8.80
C GLY A 212 -3.27 25.79 9.55
N ILE A 213 -3.54 24.65 8.91
CA ILE A 213 -3.44 23.32 9.53
C ILE A 213 -2.42 22.45 8.79
N VAL A 214 -2.71 22.06 7.54
CA VAL A 214 -1.84 21.17 6.73
C VAL A 214 -1.52 21.71 5.34
N MET A 215 -2.10 22.87 4.98
CA MET A 215 -1.85 23.51 3.68
C MET A 215 -0.37 23.82 3.48
N ILE A 216 0.18 23.38 2.35
CA ILE A 216 1.49 23.84 1.87
C ILE A 216 1.31 24.81 0.71
N ASN A 217 2.24 25.76 0.59
CA ASN A 217 2.27 26.68 -0.55
C ASN A 217 2.99 26.05 -1.76
N ASP A 218 2.93 26.72 -2.91
CA ASP A 218 3.49 26.22 -4.17
C ASP A 218 5.01 26.01 -4.11
N GLU A 219 5.75 26.85 -3.39
CA GLU A 219 7.20 26.73 -3.23
C GLU A 219 7.55 25.41 -2.52
N LEU A 220 6.89 25.13 -1.40
CA LEU A 220 7.10 23.91 -0.64
C LEU A 220 6.59 22.67 -1.39
N LEU A 221 5.46 22.80 -2.11
CA LEU A 221 4.97 21.72 -2.96
C LEU A 221 6.00 21.36 -4.02
N LEU A 222 6.59 22.35 -4.70
CA LEU A 222 7.58 22.11 -5.74
C LEU A 222 8.80 21.33 -5.22
N GLU A 223 9.30 21.68 -4.02
CA GLU A 223 10.38 20.92 -3.38
C GLU A 223 9.96 19.49 -3.03
N GLY A 224 8.74 19.32 -2.49
CA GLY A 224 8.14 18.01 -2.25
C GLY A 224 8.04 17.14 -3.50
N LEU A 225 7.58 17.72 -4.62
CA LEU A 225 7.46 17.03 -5.90
C LEU A 225 8.84 16.65 -6.47
N LYS A 226 9.84 17.53 -6.39
CA LYS A 226 11.22 17.23 -6.79
C LYS A 226 11.78 16.06 -5.97
N LYS A 227 11.53 16.06 -4.66
CA LYS A 227 11.96 14.98 -3.77
C LYS A 227 11.28 13.66 -4.13
N CYS A 228 9.95 13.64 -4.29
CA CYS A 228 9.21 12.46 -4.73
C CYS A 228 9.79 11.88 -6.02
N LYS A 229 10.04 12.73 -7.03
CA LYS A 229 10.69 12.33 -8.29
C LYS A 229 12.07 11.71 -8.05
N SER A 230 12.90 12.31 -7.21
CA SER A 230 14.25 11.78 -6.91
C SER A 230 14.24 10.42 -6.20
N LEU A 231 13.16 10.10 -5.50
CA LEU A 231 12.99 8.84 -4.77
C LEU A 231 12.23 7.77 -5.56
N GLY A 232 11.69 8.11 -6.73
CA GLY A 232 10.76 7.25 -7.47
C GLY A 232 9.42 7.06 -6.75
N ALA A 233 9.03 8.02 -5.91
CA ALA A 233 7.80 7.98 -5.13
C ALA A 233 6.66 8.74 -5.82
N LEU A 234 5.43 8.28 -5.62
CA LEU A 234 4.20 8.91 -6.11
C LEU A 234 3.84 10.11 -5.22
N ALA A 235 3.64 11.27 -5.83
CA ALA A 235 3.05 12.43 -5.15
C ALA A 235 1.53 12.43 -5.33
N MET A 236 0.80 12.56 -4.23
CA MET A 236 -0.65 12.71 -4.18
C MET A 236 -1.00 14.10 -3.67
N VAL A 237 -2.06 14.70 -4.21
CA VAL A 237 -2.45 16.07 -3.84
C VAL A 237 -3.94 16.12 -3.52
N HIS A 238 -4.29 16.68 -2.36
CA HIS A 238 -5.64 17.19 -2.10
C HIS A 238 -5.74 18.58 -2.72
N ALA A 239 -6.42 18.67 -3.86
CA ALA A 239 -6.34 19.82 -4.76
C ALA A 239 -7.61 20.69 -4.73
N GLU A 240 -7.80 21.43 -3.62
CA GLU A 240 -8.69 22.60 -3.58
C GLU A 240 -7.83 23.85 -3.36
N ASN A 241 -8.29 25.02 -3.80
CA ASN A 241 -7.60 26.27 -3.47
C ASN A 241 -7.90 26.65 -2.00
N GLY A 242 -6.94 26.42 -1.11
CA GLY A 242 -7.12 26.61 0.33
C GLY A 242 -7.43 28.04 0.76
N ASP A 243 -6.89 29.05 0.05
CA ASP A 243 -7.21 30.46 0.32
C ASP A 243 -8.66 30.77 -0.03
N ALA A 244 -9.11 30.32 -1.21
CA ALA A 244 -10.47 30.55 -1.66
C ALA A 244 -11.50 29.79 -0.82
N VAL A 245 -11.18 28.56 -0.39
CA VAL A 245 -12.02 27.81 0.56
C VAL A 245 -12.13 28.55 1.89
N PHE A 246 -11.03 29.07 2.42
CA PHE A 246 -11.02 29.81 3.69
C PHE A 246 -11.91 31.07 3.61
N GLU A 247 -11.76 31.88 2.56
CA GLU A 247 -12.60 33.06 2.33
C GLU A 247 -14.08 32.67 2.11
N GLY A 248 -14.34 31.58 1.39
CA GLY A 248 -15.68 31.04 1.18
C GLY A 248 -16.34 30.63 2.51
N GLN A 249 -15.60 29.98 3.41
CA GLN A 249 -16.10 29.58 4.73
C GLN A 249 -16.48 30.82 5.55
N LYS A 250 -15.59 31.81 5.60
CA LYS A 250 -15.85 33.08 6.27
C LYS A 250 -17.11 33.75 5.74
N ARG A 251 -17.26 33.83 4.41
CA ARG A 251 -18.44 34.40 3.75
C ARG A 251 -19.74 33.67 4.11
N MET A 252 -19.75 32.33 4.13
CA MET A 252 -20.96 31.57 4.48
C MET A 252 -21.40 31.87 5.92
N ILE A 253 -20.45 31.93 6.86
CA ILE A 253 -20.72 32.29 8.26
C ILE A 253 -21.22 33.73 8.38
N GLU A 254 -20.62 34.70 7.68
CA GLU A 254 -21.07 36.11 7.65
C GLU A 254 -22.49 36.27 7.10
N LEU A 255 -22.90 35.40 6.17
CA LEU A 255 -24.26 35.35 5.63
C LEU A 255 -25.25 34.61 6.55
N GLY A 256 -24.80 34.11 7.70
CA GLY A 256 -25.63 33.35 8.65
C GLY A 256 -25.90 31.90 8.22
N ILE A 257 -25.19 31.39 7.21
CA ILE A 257 -25.33 30.01 6.72
C ILE A 257 -24.38 29.12 7.55
N THR A 258 -24.90 28.58 8.65
CA THR A 258 -24.13 27.78 9.62
C THR A 258 -24.48 26.30 9.61
N GLY A 259 -25.44 25.87 8.79
CA GLY A 259 -25.75 24.47 8.59
C GLY A 259 -24.75 23.75 7.68
N PRO A 260 -24.83 22.41 7.57
CA PRO A 260 -23.92 21.61 6.74
C PRO A 260 -23.90 22.01 5.26
N GLU A 261 -24.98 22.60 4.74
CA GLU A 261 -25.07 23.13 3.38
C GLU A 261 -24.01 24.21 3.11
N GLY A 262 -23.65 24.99 4.14
CA GLY A 262 -22.59 26.00 4.06
C GLY A 262 -21.22 25.39 3.72
N HIS A 263 -20.96 24.13 4.09
CA HIS A 263 -19.71 23.45 3.77
C HIS A 263 -19.50 23.30 2.26
N ALA A 264 -20.53 22.84 1.53
CA ALA A 264 -20.45 22.68 0.08
C ALA A 264 -20.44 24.04 -0.63
N LEU A 265 -21.26 24.99 -0.16
CA LEU A 265 -21.34 26.34 -0.72
C LEU A 265 -20.03 27.13 -0.55
N SER A 266 -19.24 26.84 0.48
CA SER A 266 -17.96 27.50 0.72
C SER A 266 -16.84 27.04 -0.23
N ARG A 267 -17.03 25.94 -0.97
CA ARG A 267 -15.99 25.28 -1.76
C ARG A 267 -16.54 24.74 -3.10
N PRO A 268 -17.08 25.61 -3.97
CA PRO A 268 -17.62 25.15 -5.25
C PRO A 268 -16.50 24.49 -6.09
N PRO A 269 -16.85 23.59 -7.03
CA PRO A 269 -15.88 22.95 -7.93
C PRO A 269 -15.04 23.94 -8.76
N LEU A 270 -15.59 25.14 -8.99
CA LEU A 270 -14.92 26.27 -9.64
C LEU A 270 -15.22 27.55 -8.84
N PHE A 271 -14.18 28.31 -8.52
CA PHE A 271 -14.35 29.65 -7.98
C PHE A 271 -14.64 30.62 -9.13
N PRO A 272 -15.68 31.47 -9.01
CA PRO A 272 -16.01 32.48 -10.02
C PRO A 272 -15.01 33.64 -10.07
#